data_AF-A0AAW6C7F7-F1
#
_entry.id   AF-A0AAW6C7F7-F1
#
_cell.length_a   1.000
_cell.length_b   1.000
_cell.length_c   1.000
_cell.angle_alpha   90.00
_cell.angle_beta   90.00
_cell.angle_gamma   90.00
#
_symmetry.space_group_name_H-M   'P 1'
#
loop_
_entity.id
_entity.type
_entity.pdbx_description
1 polymer ?
#
loop_
_entity_poly.entity_id
_entity_poly.type
_entity_poly.pdbx_seq_one_letter_code
_entity_poly.pdbx_strand_id
1 'polypeptide(L)'
;MHITSFTIKQADQIVGTTPVREQAVGAAKARAQQTGTPVSVIAYLDTGEEREVIFHPDGTNERIWAIDKGQRIQPIVGEVYTNRGGGRFRCIAPADNGPMFWNAAGGCSNVSGVFQNIESGWTFTAKGIIQYIDGSIEWDHSIDGRFEEVYRTPSQTKPSEPG
;
A
#
# COMPACT_ATOMS: atom_id res chain seq x y z
N MET A 1 24.43 -2.63 3.29
CA MET A 1 23.45 -3.61 3.76
C MET A 1 22.50 -3.87 2.62
N HIS A 2 22.61 -5.05 2.03
CA HIS A 2 21.88 -5.44 0.83
C HIS A 2 21.14 -6.75 1.08
N ILE A 3 19.90 -6.84 0.59
CA ILE A 3 19.15 -8.09 0.62
C ILE A 3 19.71 -8.98 -0.50
N THR A 4 20.08 -10.21 -0.16
CA THR A 4 20.68 -11.19 -1.06
C THR A 4 19.65 -12.19 -1.58
N SER A 5 18.67 -12.55 -0.75
CA SER A 5 17.62 -13.51 -1.12
C SER A 5 16.38 -13.40 -0.23
N PHE A 6 15.32 -14.05 -0.67
CA PHE A 6 14.04 -14.16 0.04
C PHE A 6 13.61 -15.62 0.14
N THR A 7 13.08 -16.00 1.30
CA THR A 7 12.36 -17.26 1.52
C THR A 7 10.91 -16.95 1.84
N ILE A 8 9.99 -17.66 1.19
CA ILE A 8 8.56 -17.57 1.45
C ILE A 8 8.18 -18.75 2.35
N LYS A 9 7.59 -18.48 3.50
CA LYS A 9 7.13 -19.48 4.47
C LYS A 9 5.63 -19.40 4.69
N GLN A 10 4.99 -20.55 4.84
CA GLN A 10 3.60 -20.65 5.31
C GLN A 10 3.48 -21.82 6.28
N ALA A 11 2.89 -21.59 7.45
CA ALA A 11 2.79 -22.59 8.52
C ALA A 11 4.13 -23.31 8.77
N ASP A 12 5.19 -22.52 8.88
CA ASP A 12 6.60 -22.95 9.04
C ASP A 12 7.23 -23.77 7.91
N GLN A 13 6.48 -24.06 6.85
CA GLN A 13 7.02 -24.74 5.66
C GLN A 13 7.53 -23.74 4.64
N ILE A 14 8.69 -24.03 4.06
CA ILE A 14 9.23 -23.27 2.92
C ILE A 14 8.40 -23.61 1.69
N VAL A 15 7.77 -22.60 1.11
CA VAL A 15 6.94 -22.72 -0.10
C VAL A 15 7.66 -22.21 -1.36
N GLY A 16 8.75 -21.46 -1.20
CA GLY A 16 9.60 -21.04 -2.29
C GLY A 16 10.75 -20.15 -1.84
N THR A 17 11.71 -19.95 -2.74
CA THR A 17 12.84 -19.04 -2.55
C THR A 17 13.08 -18.26 -3.83
N THR A 18 13.52 -17.01 -3.71
CA THR A 18 13.86 -16.17 -4.87
C THR A 18 14.81 -15.05 -4.46
N PRO A 19 15.76 -14.62 -5.31
CA PRO A 19 16.53 -13.40 -5.07
C PRO A 19 15.75 -12.12 -5.40
N VAL A 20 14.58 -12.23 -6.04
CA VAL A 20 13.83 -11.08 -6.57
C VAL A 20 12.71 -10.68 -5.60
N ARG A 21 12.79 -9.46 -5.09
CA ARG A 21 11.86 -8.92 -4.09
C ARG A 21 10.41 -8.89 -4.60
N GLU A 22 10.21 -8.42 -5.83
CA GLU A 22 8.89 -8.30 -6.47
C GLU A 22 8.22 -9.68 -6.60
N GLN A 23 9.00 -10.72 -6.91
CA GLN A 23 8.51 -12.10 -6.98
C GLN A 23 8.13 -12.63 -5.60
N ALA A 24 8.96 -12.39 -4.57
CA ALA A 24 8.68 -12.84 -3.21
C ALA A 24 7.38 -12.23 -2.68
N VAL A 25 7.22 -10.91 -2.83
CA VAL A 25 6.02 -10.17 -2.40
C VAL A 25 4.78 -10.61 -3.17
N GLY A 26 4.86 -10.67 -4.51
CA GLY A 26 3.75 -11.08 -5.35
C GLY A 26 3.27 -12.50 -5.04
N ALA A 27 4.20 -13.45 -4.88
CA ALA A 27 3.90 -14.83 -4.54
C ALA A 27 3.31 -14.97 -3.14
N ALA A 28 3.86 -14.28 -2.14
CA ALA A 28 3.36 -14.33 -0.77
C ALA A 28 1.94 -13.78 -0.66
N LYS A 29 1.67 -12.61 -1.26
CA LYS A 29 0.34 -11.99 -1.31
C LYS A 29 -0.68 -12.90 -1.98
N ALA A 30 -0.37 -13.40 -3.19
CA ALA A 30 -1.26 -14.28 -3.92
C ALA A 30 -1.58 -15.56 -3.13
N ARG A 31 -0.56 -16.15 -2.49
CA ARG A 31 -0.73 -17.36 -1.69
C ARG A 31 -1.54 -17.11 -0.42
N ALA A 32 -1.33 -16.01 0.29
CA ALA A 32 -2.10 -15.66 1.47
C ALA A 32 -3.60 -15.55 1.14
N GLN A 33 -3.92 -14.89 0.02
CA GLN A 33 -5.29 -14.77 -0.49
C GLN A 33 -5.88 -16.12 -0.90
N GLN A 34 -5.12 -16.96 -1.62
CA GLN A 34 -5.59 -18.27 -2.10
C GLN A 34 -5.88 -19.28 -0.99
N THR A 35 -5.07 -19.24 0.08
CA THR A 35 -5.11 -20.24 1.16
C THR A 35 -5.85 -19.77 2.40
N GLY A 36 -6.20 -18.48 2.48
CA GLY A 36 -6.82 -17.91 3.68
C GLY A 36 -5.91 -17.92 4.92
N THR A 37 -4.59 -18.12 4.74
CA THR A 37 -3.61 -18.22 5.84
C THR A 37 -2.47 -17.23 5.62
N PRO A 38 -1.99 -16.51 6.65
CA PRO A 38 -0.85 -15.60 6.51
C PRO A 38 0.40 -16.26 5.92
N VAL A 39 1.20 -15.48 5.20
CA VAL A 39 2.44 -15.92 4.55
C VAL A 39 3.57 -14.98 4.94
N SER A 40 4.67 -15.54 5.43
CA SER A 40 5.88 -14.80 5.77
C SER A 40 6.84 -14.74 4.59
N VAL A 41 7.46 -13.58 4.40
CA VAL A 41 8.63 -13.39 3.53
C VAL A 41 9.81 -13.04 4.42
N ILE A 42 10.81 -13.91 4.43
CA ILE A 42 12.08 -13.72 5.15
C ILE A 42 13.11 -13.21 4.14
N ALA A 43 13.61 -12.01 4.35
CA ALA A 43 14.72 -11.42 3.60
C ALA A 43 16.04 -11.67 4.31
N TYR A 44 17.04 -12.16 3.58
CA TYR A 44 18.38 -12.42 4.07
C TYR A 44 19.32 -11.31 3.63
N LEU A 45 20.09 -10.76 4.56
CA LEU A 45 21.01 -9.65 4.29
C LEU A 45 22.44 -10.17 4.13
N ASP A 46 23.26 -9.41 3.42
CA ASP A 46 24.71 -9.62 3.30
C ASP A 46 25.44 -9.61 4.66
N THR A 47 24.85 -8.99 5.67
CA THR A 47 25.32 -8.97 7.05
C THR A 47 25.03 -10.26 7.83
N GLY A 48 24.20 -11.17 7.30
CA GLY A 48 23.69 -12.34 8.01
C GLY A 48 22.45 -12.07 8.86
N GLU A 49 21.95 -10.83 8.90
CA GLU A 49 20.67 -10.51 9.53
C GLU A 49 19.48 -10.99 8.68
N GLU A 50 18.39 -11.33 9.35
CA GLU A 50 17.11 -11.70 8.73
C GLU A 50 16.05 -10.65 9.05
N ARG A 51 15.15 -10.41 8.09
CA ARG A 51 14.00 -9.54 8.25
C ARG A 51 12.73 -10.23 7.76
N GLU A 52 11.67 -10.14 8.55
CA GLU A 52 10.39 -10.76 8.23
C GLU A 52 9.32 -9.72 7.89
N VAL A 53 8.56 -10.03 6.83
CA VAL A 53 7.32 -9.36 6.44
C VAL A 53 6.21 -10.41 6.42
N ILE A 54 5.04 -10.06 6.94
CA ILE A 54 3.88 -10.96 6.95
C ILE A 54 2.80 -10.38 6.03
N PHE A 55 2.26 -11.20 5.14
CA PHE A 55 1.13 -10.86 4.27
C PHE A 55 -0.11 -11.61 4.74
N HIS A 56 -1.19 -10.87 4.97
CA HIS A 56 -2.46 -11.41 5.43
C HIS A 56 -3.43 -11.64 4.27
N PRO A 57 -4.38 -12.59 4.40
CA PRO A 57 -5.36 -12.89 3.35
C PRO A 57 -6.26 -11.71 2.96
N ASP A 58 -6.49 -10.77 3.87
CA ASP A 58 -7.28 -9.56 3.65
C ASP A 58 -6.55 -8.47 2.85
N GLY A 59 -5.29 -8.72 2.49
CA GLY A 59 -4.43 -7.79 1.75
C GLY A 59 -3.65 -6.81 2.63
N THR A 60 -3.78 -6.88 3.95
CA THR A 60 -2.91 -6.14 4.88
C THR A 60 -1.53 -6.80 4.99
N ASN A 61 -0.57 -6.03 5.51
CA ASN A 61 0.76 -6.53 5.78
C ASN A 61 1.34 -5.98 7.09
N GLU A 62 2.36 -6.70 7.58
CA GLU A 62 3.18 -6.27 8.69
C GLU A 62 4.63 -6.11 8.23
N ARG A 63 5.26 -5.01 8.66
CA ARG A 63 6.70 -4.76 8.48
C ARG A 63 7.20 -4.71 7.04
N ILE A 64 6.35 -4.37 6.05
CA ILE A 64 6.81 -4.21 4.65
C ILE A 64 8.00 -3.25 4.51
N TRP A 65 8.10 -2.25 5.40
CA TRP A 65 9.23 -1.31 5.49
C TRP A 65 10.58 -1.99 5.76
N ALA A 66 10.58 -3.24 6.24
CA ALA A 66 11.79 -4.00 6.49
C ALA A 66 12.52 -4.39 5.19
N ILE A 67 11.79 -4.51 4.07
CA ILE A 67 12.30 -4.93 2.75
C ILE A 67 12.07 -3.92 1.64
N ASP A 68 11.19 -2.94 1.86
CA ASP A 68 10.93 -1.87 0.90
C ASP A 68 10.72 -0.54 1.60
N LYS A 69 11.51 0.46 1.22
CA LYS A 69 11.40 1.81 1.79
C LYS A 69 10.13 2.56 1.33
N GLY A 70 9.45 2.06 0.31
CA GLY A 70 8.37 2.75 -0.39
C GLY A 70 8.89 3.81 -1.33
N GLN A 71 8.08 4.16 -2.33
CA GLN A 71 8.38 5.18 -3.33
C GLN A 71 7.34 6.28 -3.30
N ARG A 72 7.78 7.52 -3.51
CA ARG A 72 6.89 8.67 -3.71
C ARG A 72 5.99 8.39 -4.92
N ILE A 73 4.68 8.56 -4.73
CA ILE A 73 3.69 8.52 -5.82
C ILE A 73 2.94 9.83 -5.88
N GLN A 74 2.47 10.20 -7.08
CA GLN A 74 1.42 11.21 -7.24
C GLN A 74 0.08 10.48 -7.29
N PRO A 75 -0.80 10.64 -6.27
CA PRO A 75 -2.10 9.99 -6.31
C PRO A 75 -2.95 10.55 -7.46
N ILE A 76 -3.65 9.66 -8.15
CA ILE A 76 -4.49 9.98 -9.30
C ILE A 76 -5.92 10.14 -8.81
N VAL A 77 -6.56 11.25 -9.16
CA VAL A 77 -7.96 11.50 -8.79
C VAL A 77 -8.87 10.44 -9.42
N GLY A 78 -9.76 9.87 -8.62
CA GLY A 78 -10.67 8.79 -8.99
C GLY A 78 -10.16 7.40 -8.61
N GLU A 79 -8.83 7.21 -8.53
CA GLU A 79 -8.21 5.93 -8.19
C GLU A 79 -8.44 5.56 -6.72
N VAL A 80 -8.60 4.25 -6.47
CA VAL A 80 -8.78 3.69 -5.14
C VAL A 80 -7.50 3.00 -4.71
N TYR A 81 -7.01 3.38 -3.55
CA TYR A 81 -5.80 2.86 -2.95
C TYR A 81 -6.13 2.10 -1.67
N THR A 82 -5.44 1.00 -1.42
CA THR A 82 -5.48 0.29 -0.13
C THR A 82 -4.35 0.80 0.73
N ASN A 83 -4.65 1.34 1.92
CA ASN A 83 -3.60 1.68 2.86
C ASN A 83 -3.08 0.43 3.57
N ARG A 84 -1.90 0.51 4.20
CA ARG A 84 -1.28 -0.63 4.89
C ARG A 84 -2.17 -1.27 5.98
N GLY A 85 -3.08 -0.50 6.56
CA GLY A 85 -4.09 -0.95 7.53
C GLY A 85 -5.34 -1.58 6.91
N GLY A 86 -5.40 -1.77 5.59
CA GLY A 86 -6.51 -2.43 4.88
C GLY A 86 -7.66 -1.50 4.47
N GLY A 87 -7.67 -0.26 4.94
CA GLY A 87 -8.66 0.73 4.55
C GLY A 87 -8.53 1.10 3.06
N ARG A 88 -9.66 1.23 2.39
CA ARG A 88 -9.72 1.58 0.96
C ARG A 88 -10.16 3.03 0.80
N PHE A 89 -9.31 3.81 0.14
CA PHE A 89 -9.48 5.26 0.02
C PHE A 89 -9.39 5.68 -1.44
N ARG A 90 -10.39 6.44 -1.89
CA ARG A 90 -10.36 7.09 -3.20
C ARG A 90 -9.66 8.44 -3.07
N CYS A 91 -8.72 8.73 -3.96
CA CYS A 91 -8.23 10.10 -4.12
C CYS A 91 -9.34 10.91 -4.82
N ILE A 92 -9.88 11.93 -4.16
CA ILE A 92 -10.99 12.73 -4.69
C ILE A 92 -10.55 14.11 -5.20
N ALA A 93 -9.37 14.58 -4.79
CA ALA A 93 -8.80 15.84 -5.26
C ALA A 93 -7.28 15.87 -5.05
N PRO A 94 -6.53 16.63 -5.85
CA PRO A 94 -5.14 16.97 -5.52
C PRO A 94 -5.10 17.84 -4.25
N ALA A 95 -3.93 17.88 -3.60
CA ALA A 95 -3.65 18.81 -2.53
C ALA A 95 -2.23 19.36 -2.67
N ASP A 96 -1.99 20.56 -2.16
CA ASP A 96 -0.67 21.18 -2.22
C ASP A 96 0.37 20.32 -1.47
N ASN A 97 1.53 20.16 -2.11
CA ASN A 97 2.65 19.46 -1.53
C ASN A 97 3.08 20.13 -0.23
N GLY A 98 3.44 19.30 0.74
CA GLY A 98 3.90 19.74 2.06
C GLY A 98 5.43 19.77 2.16
N PRO A 99 5.97 19.84 3.38
CA PRO A 99 7.38 19.56 3.61
C PRO A 99 7.72 18.10 3.28
N MET A 100 9.02 17.78 3.24
CA MET A 100 9.48 16.41 3.02
C MET A 100 9.33 15.59 4.31
N PHE A 101 8.60 14.48 4.24
CA PHE A 101 8.47 13.52 5.33
C PHE A 101 9.31 12.27 5.04
N TRP A 102 9.87 11.68 6.09
CA TRP A 102 10.74 10.50 6.03
C TRP A 102 10.18 9.39 6.91
N ASN A 103 10.02 8.19 6.34
CA ASN A 103 9.68 7.02 7.14
C ASN A 103 10.95 6.38 7.74
N ALA A 104 10.76 5.46 8.68
CA ALA A 104 11.86 4.77 9.36
C ALA A 104 12.77 3.94 8.43
N ALA A 105 12.31 3.60 7.23
CA ALA A 105 13.06 2.85 6.23
C ALA A 105 13.81 3.75 5.22
N GLY A 106 13.75 5.08 5.40
CA GLY A 106 14.42 6.05 4.52
C GLY A 106 13.67 6.34 3.21
N GLY A 107 12.42 5.92 3.10
CA GLY A 107 11.50 6.41 2.07
C GLY A 107 11.05 7.82 2.42
N CYS A 108 10.85 8.66 1.40
CA CYS A 108 10.41 10.02 1.62
C CYS A 108 9.42 10.49 0.56
N SER A 109 8.57 11.43 0.97
CA SER A 109 7.61 12.08 0.09
C SER A 109 7.20 13.43 0.65
N ASN A 110 6.98 14.38 -0.24
CA ASN A 110 6.32 15.65 0.04
C ASN A 110 4.89 15.72 -0.56
N VAL A 111 4.43 14.63 -1.17
CA VAL A 111 3.17 14.61 -1.91
C VAL A 111 1.99 14.60 -0.97
N SER A 112 0.96 15.36 -1.34
CA SER A 112 -0.32 15.38 -0.66
C SER A 112 -1.46 15.01 -1.60
N GLY A 113 -2.58 14.59 -1.03
CA GLY A 113 -3.82 14.32 -1.77
C GLY A 113 -5.01 14.28 -0.81
N VAL A 114 -6.20 14.59 -1.31
CA VAL A 114 -7.44 14.45 -0.54
C VAL A 114 -8.00 13.07 -0.79
N PHE A 115 -8.16 12.30 0.28
CA PHE A 115 -8.64 10.92 0.24
C PHE A 115 -9.96 10.79 0.99
N GLN A 116 -10.84 9.94 0.48
CA GLN A 116 -12.06 9.55 1.16
C GLN A 116 -12.16 8.04 1.26
N ASN A 117 -12.48 7.54 2.45
CA ASN A 117 -12.81 6.13 2.64
C ASN A 117 -14.07 5.78 1.86
N ILE A 118 -14.00 4.72 1.04
CA ILE A 118 -15.09 4.40 0.11
C ILE A 118 -16.34 3.80 0.79
N GLU A 119 -16.23 3.40 2.06
CA GLU A 119 -17.33 2.78 2.82
C GLU A 119 -17.93 3.78 3.81
N SER A 120 -17.09 4.48 4.57
CA SER A 120 -17.54 5.37 5.66
C SER A 120 -17.73 6.82 5.25
N GLY A 121 -17.19 7.25 4.10
CA GLY A 121 -17.19 8.67 3.70
C GLY A 121 -16.22 9.54 4.51
N TRP A 122 -15.36 8.95 5.35
CA TRP A 122 -14.31 9.68 6.05
C TRP A 122 -13.31 10.30 5.07
N THR A 123 -13.31 11.62 4.97
CA THR A 123 -12.46 12.44 4.10
C THR A 123 -11.35 13.12 4.90
N PHE A 124 -10.14 13.16 4.36
CA PHE A 124 -8.99 13.86 4.93
C PHE A 124 -7.95 14.23 3.86
N THR A 125 -7.04 15.14 4.18
CA THR A 125 -5.85 15.41 3.37
C THR A 125 -4.68 14.59 3.90
N ALA A 126 -4.19 13.64 3.11
CA ALA A 126 -3.00 12.84 3.42
C ALA A 126 -1.72 13.63 3.08
N LYS A 127 -0.70 13.56 3.95
CA LYS A 127 0.60 14.21 3.77
C LYS A 127 1.75 13.19 3.74
N GLY A 128 2.67 13.33 2.80
CA GLY A 128 3.85 12.47 2.68
C GLY A 128 3.55 11.10 2.09
N ILE A 129 2.75 11.04 1.02
CA ILE A 129 2.23 9.79 0.47
C ILE A 129 3.34 8.98 -0.22
N ILE A 130 3.46 7.71 0.16
CA ILE A 130 4.32 6.71 -0.48
C ILE A 130 3.52 5.46 -0.84
N GLN A 131 4.04 4.67 -1.78
CA GLN A 131 3.52 3.35 -2.12
C GLN A 131 4.62 2.31 -1.94
N TYR A 132 4.28 1.21 -1.28
CA TYR A 132 5.14 0.04 -1.15
C TYR A 132 5.02 -0.88 -2.35
N ILE A 133 6.01 -1.75 -2.51
CA ILE A 133 6.09 -2.77 -3.57
C ILE A 133 4.87 -3.71 -3.65
N ASP A 134 4.12 -3.89 -2.56
CA ASP A 134 2.90 -4.71 -2.55
C ASP A 134 1.65 -3.96 -3.07
N GLY A 135 1.82 -2.69 -3.42
CA GLY A 135 0.80 -1.77 -3.91
C GLY A 135 0.10 -0.99 -2.81
N SER A 136 0.33 -1.31 -1.53
CA SER A 136 -0.27 -0.58 -0.41
C SER A 136 0.34 0.82 -0.28
N ILE A 137 -0.47 1.78 0.16
CA ILE A 137 0.00 3.14 0.44
C ILE A 137 0.13 3.39 1.93
N GLU A 138 1.00 4.34 2.26
CA GLU A 138 1.15 4.93 3.59
C GLU A 138 1.34 6.44 3.44
N TRP A 139 1.01 7.18 4.49
CA TRP A 139 1.24 8.61 4.61
C TRP A 139 1.69 8.92 6.04
N ASP A 140 2.40 10.02 6.21
CA ASP A 140 3.00 10.41 7.49
C ASP A 140 1.94 10.85 8.50
N HIS A 141 1.06 11.77 8.08
CA HIS A 141 -0.09 12.20 8.87
C HIS A 141 -1.23 12.71 7.98
N SER A 142 -2.37 12.95 8.60
CA SER A 142 -3.58 13.46 7.95
C SER A 142 -4.11 14.71 8.65
N ILE A 143 -4.69 15.63 7.88
CA ILE A 143 -5.35 16.85 8.37
C ILE A 143 -6.77 16.98 7.78
N ASP A 144 -7.55 17.93 8.30
CA ASP A 144 -8.89 18.29 7.81
C ASP A 144 -9.89 17.12 7.78
N GLY A 145 -9.75 16.20 8.73
CA GLY A 145 -10.58 15.00 8.86
C GLY A 145 -12.05 15.33 9.13
N ARG A 146 -12.96 14.76 8.32
CA ARG A 146 -14.41 14.96 8.43
C ARG A 146 -15.17 13.85 7.70
N PHE A 147 -16.44 13.66 8.06
CA PHE A 147 -17.34 12.78 7.29
C PHE A 147 -18.05 13.59 6.20
N GLU A 148 -18.08 13.02 4.99
CA GLU A 148 -18.81 13.55 3.85
C GLU A 148 -19.65 12.44 3.21
N GLU A 149 -20.59 12.81 2.33
CA GLU A 149 -21.28 11.82 1.50
C GLU A 149 -20.24 11.08 0.64
N VAL A 150 -20.38 9.76 0.55
CA VAL A 150 -19.45 8.92 -0.21
C VAL A 150 -19.44 9.37 -1.67
N TYR A 151 -18.28 9.77 -2.16
CA TYR A 151 -18.04 10.18 -3.52
C TYR A 151 -18.34 9.03 -4.47
N ARG A 152 -19.42 9.19 -5.23
CA ARG A 152 -19.76 8.33 -6.36
C ARG A 152 -19.35 9.08 -7.62
N THR A 153 -18.48 8.49 -8.43
CA THR A 153 -18.20 9.03 -9.76
C THR A 153 -19.54 9.17 -10.48
N PRO A 154 -19.87 10.34 -11.07
CA PRO A 154 -21.08 10.47 -11.86
C PRO A 154 -21.08 9.35 -12.90
N SER A 155 -22.15 8.54 -12.94
CA SER A 155 -22.36 7.62 -14.04
C SER A 155 -22.18 8.43 -15.33
N GLN A 156 -21.35 7.97 -16.26
CA GLN A 156 -21.37 8.53 -17.61
C GLN A 156 -22.82 8.44 -18.11
N THR A 157 -23.53 9.56 -18.06
CA THR A 157 -24.83 9.69 -18.67
C THR A 157 -24.59 9.50 -20.16
N LYS A 158 -25.06 8.37 -20.70
CA LYS A 158 -25.21 8.22 -22.15
C LYS A 158 -25.94 9.47 -22.66
N PRO A 159 -25.45 10.12 -23.73
CA PRO A 159 -26.27 11.12 -24.39
C PRO A 159 -27.57 10.43 -24.85
N SER A 160 -28.70 10.98 -24.42
CA SER A 160 -30.02 10.65 -24.99
C SER A 160 -29.97 10.91 -26.49
N GLU A 161 -30.21 9.87 -27.29
CA GLU A 161 -30.43 10.02 -28.73
C GLU A 161 -31.71 10.84 -28.97
N PRO A 162 -31.69 11.85 -29.84
CA PRO A 162 -32.91 12.48 -30.30
C PRO A 162 -33.67 11.51 -31.22
N GLY A 163 -34.96 11.32 -30.90
CA GLY A 163 -35.89 10.50 -31.68
C GLY A 163 -36.41 11.17 -32.95
#